data_AF-A0A969JVR9-F1
#
_entry.id   AF-A0A969JVR9-F1
#
_cell.length_a   1.000
_cell.length_b   1.000
_cell.length_c   1.000
_cell.angle_alpha   90.00
_cell.angle_beta   90.00
_cell.angle_gamma   90.00
#
_symmetry.space_group_name_H-M   'P 1'
#
loop_
_entity.id
_entity.type
_entity.pdbx_description
1 polymer ?
#
loop_
_entity_poly.entity_id
_entity_poly.type
_entity_poly.pdbx_seq_one_letter_code
_entity_poly.pdbx_strand_id
1 'polypeptide(L)'
;MFDAVGTLVIDACTSCHSPVDAMGAARVPAAQLDLSGTASPDEADHLVSYRELFFGDNQQELDPITGVLVDRLVQQLDANGNPVFLTDGQGNLILDVNGNPIPVMVTVGVGPSLSPAGANAPGSNRFFSRFTPTGTHAGRLTGAELKLISEWVDIGAQYYNDPFAAPAN
;
A
#
# COMPACT_ATOMS: atom_id res chain seq x y z
N MET A 1 22.20 -0.90 -10.39
CA MET A 1 22.45 -0.95 -11.85
C MET A 1 23.16 0.34 -12.22
N PHE A 2 24.15 0.35 -13.12
CA PHE A 2 24.75 1.62 -13.52
C PHE A 2 24.00 2.19 -14.72
N ASP A 3 23.80 3.51 -14.79
CA ASP A 3 23.30 4.13 -16.01
C ASP A 3 24.36 4.08 -17.13
N ALA A 4 24.00 4.59 -18.31
CA ALA A 4 24.88 4.64 -19.47
C ALA A 4 26.15 5.48 -19.27
N VAL A 5 26.26 6.25 -18.17
CA VAL A 5 27.42 7.07 -17.82
C VAL A 5 28.16 6.56 -16.58
N GLY A 6 27.83 5.37 -16.09
CA GLY A 6 28.58 4.72 -15.01
C GLY A 6 28.24 5.24 -13.60
N THR A 7 27.12 5.95 -13.45
CA THR A 7 26.59 6.35 -12.13
C THR A 7 25.87 5.16 -11.52
N LEU A 8 26.12 4.86 -10.24
CA LEU A 8 25.31 3.88 -9.53
C LEU A 8 23.88 4.40 -9.45
N VAL A 9 23.02 3.95 -10.36
CA VAL A 9 21.58 4.04 -10.18
C VAL A 9 21.24 2.94 -9.19
N ILE A 10 21.11 3.34 -7.94
CA ILE A 10 20.27 2.59 -7.02
C ILE A 10 18.86 2.69 -7.62
N ASP A 11 18.52 1.72 -8.47
CA ASP A 11 17.14 1.44 -8.89
C ASP A 11 16.43 0.80 -7.69
N ALA A 12 16.31 1.60 -6.64
CA ALA A 12 15.61 1.23 -5.43
C ALA A 12 14.13 1.10 -5.78
N CYS A 13 13.43 0.18 -5.13
CA CYS A 13 11.99 0.00 -5.31
C CYS A 13 11.23 1.32 -5.09
N THR A 14 11.77 2.19 -4.21
CA THR A 14 11.28 3.54 -3.92
C THR A 14 11.33 4.51 -5.11
N SER A 15 11.99 4.17 -6.22
CA SER A 15 11.92 4.97 -7.46
C SER A 15 10.50 5.02 -8.03
N CYS A 16 9.66 4.02 -7.76
CA CYS A 16 8.23 3.98 -8.12
C CYS A 16 7.31 3.81 -6.89
N HIS A 17 7.79 3.16 -5.83
CA HIS A 17 7.05 2.82 -4.63
C HIS A 17 7.40 3.79 -3.49
N SER A 18 7.08 5.07 -3.66
CA SER A 18 7.23 6.10 -2.62
C SER A 18 6.22 7.23 -2.84
N PRO A 19 5.89 8.02 -1.80
CA PRO A 19 4.87 9.07 -1.89
C PRO A 19 5.38 10.34 -2.57
N VAL A 20 6.66 10.37 -2.98
CA VAL A 20 7.29 11.50 -3.67
C VAL A 20 8.11 11.03 -4.86
N ASP A 21 8.09 11.80 -5.94
CA ASP A 21 8.93 11.55 -7.11
C ASP A 21 10.39 12.00 -6.91
N ALA A 22 11.22 11.85 -7.94
CA ALA A 22 12.63 12.23 -7.89
C ALA A 22 12.88 13.74 -7.70
N MET A 23 11.86 14.58 -7.98
CA MET A 23 11.90 16.03 -7.77
C MET A 23 11.29 16.44 -6.43
N GLY A 24 10.84 15.47 -5.61
CA GLY A 24 10.21 15.70 -4.32
C GLY A 24 8.74 16.10 -4.41
N ALA A 25 8.12 16.02 -5.59
CA ALA A 25 6.69 16.27 -5.74
C ALA A 25 5.87 15.07 -5.24
N ALA A 26 4.76 15.32 -4.56
CA ALA A 26 3.87 14.26 -4.10
C ALA A 26 3.36 13.44 -5.28
N ARG A 27 3.29 12.11 -5.09
CA ARG A 27 2.73 11.17 -6.06
C ARG A 27 2.05 10.03 -5.31
N VAL A 28 1.05 9.43 -5.96
CA VAL A 28 0.52 8.14 -5.51
C VAL A 28 1.59 7.06 -5.76
N PRO A 29 2.05 6.32 -4.74
CA PRO A 29 2.98 5.22 -4.94
C PRO A 29 2.43 4.20 -5.94
N ALA A 30 3.28 3.67 -6.81
CA ALA A 30 2.84 2.71 -7.82
C ALA A 30 2.13 1.51 -7.15
N ALA A 31 0.96 1.16 -7.68
CA ALA A 31 0.10 0.11 -7.12
C ALA A 31 -0.33 0.31 -5.66
N GLN A 32 -0.34 1.55 -5.15
CA GLN A 32 -0.70 1.87 -3.74
C GLN A 32 0.23 1.17 -2.75
N LEU A 33 1.53 1.15 -3.06
CA LEU A 33 2.53 0.50 -2.22
C LEU A 33 3.68 1.47 -1.95
N ASP A 34 3.76 1.98 -0.73
CA ASP A 34 4.88 2.78 -0.26
C ASP A 34 5.98 1.88 0.33
N LEU A 35 7.16 1.86 -0.28
CA LEU A 35 8.32 1.11 0.22
C LEU A 35 9.34 2.03 0.89
N SER A 36 8.90 3.19 1.40
CA SER A 36 9.73 4.11 2.15
C SER A 36 10.31 3.45 3.42
N GLY A 37 11.55 3.82 3.71
CA GLY A 37 12.32 3.34 4.86
C GLY A 37 12.17 4.22 6.09
N THR A 38 11.06 4.95 6.23
CA THR A 38 10.75 5.78 7.39
C THR A 38 9.90 5.02 8.40
N ALA A 39 9.85 5.51 9.65
CA ALA A 39 8.93 4.97 10.66
C ALA A 39 7.48 5.10 10.18
N SER A 40 6.68 4.05 10.40
CA SER A 40 5.27 4.03 10.04
C SER A 40 4.46 4.90 11.01
N PRO A 41 3.47 5.67 10.51
CA PRO A 41 2.56 6.41 11.39
C PRO A 41 1.62 5.50 12.18
N ASP A 42 1.37 4.26 11.73
CA ASP A 42 0.49 3.31 12.43
C ASP A 42 1.20 2.56 13.55
N GLU A 43 2.52 2.40 13.43
CA GLU A 43 3.40 1.78 14.43
C GLU A 43 4.82 2.29 14.23
N ALA A 44 5.25 3.16 15.14
CA ALA A 44 6.51 3.88 15.01
C ALA A 44 7.73 2.95 15.05
N ASP A 45 7.61 1.76 15.64
CA ASP A 45 8.69 0.77 15.70
C ASP A 45 8.86 -0.03 14.39
N HIS A 46 7.89 0.06 13.47
CA HIS A 46 7.95 -0.57 12.15
C HIS A 46 8.27 0.44 11.05
N LEU A 47 8.98 -0.01 10.01
CA LEU A 47 9.09 0.76 8.77
C LEU A 47 7.77 0.76 8.00
N VAL A 48 7.49 1.86 7.28
CA VAL A 48 6.37 1.97 6.34
C VAL A 48 6.37 0.80 5.35
N SER A 49 7.50 0.55 4.68
CA SER A 49 7.67 -0.60 3.78
C SER A 49 7.25 -1.96 4.35
N TYR A 50 7.48 -2.21 5.65
CA TYR A 50 7.04 -3.45 6.28
C TYR A 50 5.52 -3.48 6.45
N ARG A 51 4.94 -2.37 6.93
CA ARG A 51 3.48 -2.29 7.12
C ARG A 51 2.74 -2.42 5.79
N GLU A 52 3.22 -1.74 4.76
CA GLU A 52 2.65 -1.74 3.40
C GLU A 52 2.72 -3.12 2.72
N LEU A 53 3.77 -3.89 3.00
CA LEU A 53 3.87 -5.24 2.47
C LEU A 53 2.90 -6.23 3.14
N PHE A 54 2.63 -6.10 4.44
CA PHE A 54 1.96 -7.15 5.24
C PHE A 54 0.60 -6.77 5.81
N PHE A 55 0.22 -5.50 5.76
CA PHE A 55 -1.04 -4.98 6.27
C PHE A 55 -1.79 -4.27 5.14
N GLY A 56 -3.11 -4.38 5.16
CA GLY A 56 -3.94 -3.62 4.23
C GLY A 56 -4.18 -2.21 4.76
N ASP A 57 -4.36 -1.28 3.84
CA ASP A 57 -4.58 0.14 4.08
C ASP A 57 -5.66 0.69 3.13
N ASN A 58 -5.75 2.01 3.02
CA ASN A 58 -6.68 2.67 2.12
C ASN A 58 -5.96 3.14 0.85
N GLN A 59 -6.61 2.96 -0.29
CA GLN A 59 -6.19 3.54 -1.55
C GLN A 59 -6.08 5.07 -1.42
N GLN A 60 -4.97 5.62 -1.88
CA GLN A 60 -4.70 7.06 -1.89
C GLN A 60 -4.86 7.67 -3.29
N GLU A 61 -5.18 8.96 -3.31
CA GLU A 61 -5.16 9.82 -4.48
C GLU A 61 -4.58 11.19 -4.15
N LEU A 62 -4.20 11.96 -5.17
CA LEU A 62 -3.78 13.34 -4.99
C LEU A 62 -5.02 14.22 -4.92
N ASP A 63 -5.14 14.98 -3.83
CA ASP A 63 -6.16 16.01 -3.72
C ASP A 63 -5.97 17.05 -4.84
N PRO A 64 -6.99 17.33 -5.67
CA PRO A 64 -6.83 18.14 -6.87
C PRO A 64 -6.59 19.63 -6.57
N ILE A 65 -6.78 20.08 -5.33
CA ILE A 65 -6.63 21.47 -4.92
C ILE A 65 -5.26 21.68 -4.25
N THR A 66 -4.91 20.80 -3.32
CA THR A 66 -3.73 20.91 -2.45
C THR A 66 -2.55 20.12 -2.96
N GLY A 67 -2.78 19.11 -3.81
CA GLY A 67 -1.74 18.22 -4.33
C GLY A 67 -1.13 17.28 -3.28
N VAL A 68 -1.75 17.14 -2.10
CA VAL A 68 -1.32 16.17 -1.07
C VAL A 68 -2.00 14.82 -1.26
N LEU A 69 -1.39 13.77 -0.72
CA LEU A 69 -2.03 12.45 -0.67
C LEU A 69 -3.16 12.44 0.36
N VAL A 70 -4.31 11.92 -0.06
CA VAL A 70 -5.49 11.69 0.78
C VAL A 70 -6.09 10.33 0.44
N ASP A 71 -6.83 9.77 1.39
CA ASP A 71 -7.59 8.54 1.14
C ASP A 71 -8.66 8.78 0.07
N ARG A 72 -8.71 7.91 -0.91
CA ARG A 72 -9.73 7.91 -1.95
C ARG A 72 -11.07 7.51 -1.35
N LEU A 73 -12.05 8.39 -1.53
CA LEU A 73 -13.42 8.17 -1.10
C LEU A 73 -14.32 7.82 -2.28
N VAL A 74 -15.17 6.81 -2.10
CA VAL A 74 -16.22 6.44 -3.04
C VAL A 74 -17.57 6.43 -2.35
N GLN A 75 -18.64 6.63 -3.11
CA GLN A 75 -19.98 6.49 -2.55
C GLN A 75 -20.24 5.04 -2.16
N GLN A 76 -20.71 4.84 -0.93
CA GLN A 76 -21.11 3.51 -0.46
C GLN A 76 -22.29 3.00 -1.27
N LEU A 77 -22.24 1.71 -1.62
CA LEU A 77 -23.36 0.99 -2.21
C LEU A 77 -23.94 0.00 -1.19
N ASP A 78 -25.24 -0.22 -1.26
CA ASP A 78 -25.92 -1.28 -0.50
C ASP A 78 -25.68 -2.67 -1.12
N ALA A 79 -26.26 -3.71 -0.52
CA ALA A 79 -26.14 -5.09 -1.01
C ALA A 79 -26.72 -5.33 -2.42
N ASN A 80 -27.58 -4.42 -2.91
CA ASN A 80 -28.17 -4.47 -4.24
C ASN A 80 -27.40 -3.59 -5.25
N GLY A 81 -26.33 -2.91 -4.81
CA GLY A 81 -25.56 -1.98 -5.64
C GLY A 81 -26.17 -0.59 -5.74
N ASN A 82 -27.17 -0.24 -4.91
CA ASN A 82 -27.75 1.10 -4.91
C ASN A 82 -26.94 2.06 -4.06
N PRO A 83 -26.83 3.34 -4.44
CA PRO A 83 -26.10 4.33 -3.65
C PRO A 83 -26.75 4.59 -2.28
N VAL A 84 -25.92 4.68 -1.23
CA VAL A 84 -26.34 4.97 0.14
C VAL A 84 -26.21 6.46 0.43
N PHE A 85 -27.18 7.00 1.19
CA PHE A 85 -27.28 8.40 1.58
C PHE A 85 -27.48 8.53 3.09
N LEU A 86 -27.08 9.67 3.66
CA LEU A 86 -27.25 9.97 5.08
C LEU A 86 -28.73 10.13 5.41
N THR A 87 -29.13 9.57 6.56
CA THR A 87 -30.47 9.69 7.11
C THR A 87 -30.46 10.25 8.54
N ASP A 88 -31.56 10.87 8.93
CA ASP A 88 -31.81 11.28 10.32
C ASP A 88 -32.21 10.08 11.21
N GLY A 89 -32.46 10.35 12.50
CA GLY A 89 -32.87 9.33 13.46
C GLY A 89 -34.26 8.71 13.19
N GLN A 90 -35.03 9.27 12.26
CA GLN A 90 -36.33 8.78 11.82
C GLN A 90 -36.27 8.08 10.45
N GLY A 91 -35.09 8.04 9.82
CA GLY A 91 -34.87 7.42 8.51
C GLY A 91 -35.15 8.33 7.30
N ASN A 92 -35.40 9.63 7.50
CA ASN A 92 -35.55 10.57 6.39
C ASN A 92 -34.17 11.00 5.86
N LEU A 93 -34.07 11.29 4.57
CA LEU A 93 -32.83 11.75 3.95
C LEU A 93 -32.40 13.11 4.51
N ILE A 94 -31.12 13.23 4.83
CA ILE A 94 -30.48 14.51 5.09
C ILE A 94 -30.12 15.14 3.75
N LEU A 95 -30.56 16.38 3.55
CA LEU A 95 -30.38 17.12 2.30
C LEU A 95 -29.32 18.21 2.45
N ASP A 96 -28.60 18.48 1.37
CA ASP A 96 -27.68 19.62 1.25
C ASP A 96 -28.44 20.94 1.08
N VAL A 97 -27.69 22.05 0.94
CA VAL A 97 -28.21 23.40 0.70
C VAL A 97 -29.08 23.52 -0.57
N ASN A 98 -28.88 22.63 -1.55
CA ASN A 98 -29.64 22.60 -2.80
C ASN A 98 -30.82 21.62 -2.75
N GLY A 99 -31.06 20.95 -1.61
CA GLY A 99 -32.12 19.96 -1.44
C GLY A 99 -31.77 18.56 -1.98
N ASN A 100 -30.50 18.30 -2.31
CA ASN A 100 -30.07 16.97 -2.77
C ASN A 100 -29.66 16.08 -1.59
N PRO A 101 -29.94 14.76 -1.62
CA PRO A 101 -29.48 13.85 -0.58
C PRO A 101 -27.95 13.80 -0.48
N ILE A 102 -27.42 13.79 0.74
CA ILE A 102 -25.98 13.73 0.99
C ILE A 102 -25.49 12.27 0.93
N PRO A 103 -24.52 11.92 0.06
CA PRO A 103 -24.02 10.55 -0.07
C PRO A 103 -23.21 10.12 1.16
N VAL A 104 -23.29 8.84 1.51
CA VAL A 104 -22.33 8.22 2.45
C VAL A 104 -21.06 7.89 1.68
N MET A 105 -19.93 8.41 2.15
CA MET A 105 -18.61 8.19 1.55
C MET A 105 -17.81 7.19 2.39
N VAL A 106 -17.12 6.27 1.73
CA VAL A 106 -16.27 5.25 2.36
C VAL A 106 -14.92 5.18 1.67
N THR A 107 -13.90 4.73 2.39
CA THR A 107 -12.57 4.49 1.82
C THR A 107 -12.55 3.23 0.97
N VAL A 108 -11.59 3.15 0.05
CA VAL A 108 -11.36 1.95 -0.77
C VAL A 108 -10.17 1.18 -0.21
N GLY A 109 -10.41 -0.02 0.31
CA GLY A 109 -9.34 -0.84 0.88
C GLY A 109 -8.37 -1.39 -0.18
N VAL A 110 -7.09 -1.40 0.14
CA VAL A 110 -6.02 -2.06 -0.60
C VAL A 110 -5.51 -3.24 0.23
N GLY A 111 -5.43 -4.41 -0.40
CA GLY A 111 -4.95 -5.61 0.27
C GLY A 111 -3.41 -5.66 0.28
N PRO A 112 -2.80 -6.30 1.30
CA PRO A 112 -1.34 -6.38 1.42
C PRO A 112 -0.72 -7.13 0.23
N SER A 113 0.52 -6.79 -0.07
CA SER A 113 1.30 -7.39 -1.17
C SER A 113 1.89 -8.76 -0.81
N LEU A 114 2.23 -8.98 0.46
CA LEU A 114 2.73 -10.23 1.03
C LEU A 114 1.78 -10.72 2.13
N SER A 115 1.96 -11.96 2.55
CA SER A 115 1.20 -12.54 3.67
C SER A 115 2.13 -13.32 4.59
N PRO A 116 2.04 -13.13 5.91
CA PRO A 116 2.80 -13.92 6.87
C PRO A 116 2.36 -15.40 6.91
N ALA A 117 1.29 -15.77 6.20
CA ALA A 117 0.88 -17.16 6.05
C ALA A 117 1.77 -17.98 5.10
N GLY A 118 2.67 -17.32 4.35
CA GLY A 118 3.68 -17.97 3.52
C GLY A 118 3.79 -17.41 2.10
N ALA A 119 4.86 -17.78 1.42
CA ALA A 119 5.22 -17.29 0.09
C ALA A 119 4.23 -17.78 -1.00
N ASN A 120 3.56 -18.90 -0.76
CA ASN A 120 2.53 -19.46 -1.64
C ASN A 120 1.11 -18.92 -1.38
N ALA A 121 0.93 -18.02 -0.41
CA ALA A 121 -0.35 -17.39 -0.15
C ALA A 121 -0.79 -16.51 -1.34
N PRO A 122 -2.12 -16.30 -1.57
CA PRO A 122 -2.59 -15.52 -2.71
C PRO A 122 -1.99 -14.12 -2.84
N GLY A 123 -1.74 -13.43 -1.71
CA GLY A 123 -1.04 -12.14 -1.69
C GLY A 123 0.39 -12.26 -2.19
N SER A 124 1.17 -13.11 -1.53
CA SER A 124 2.58 -13.36 -1.84
C SER A 124 2.81 -13.82 -3.28
N ASN A 125 1.95 -14.67 -3.84
CA ASN A 125 2.02 -15.08 -5.24
C ASN A 125 1.93 -13.90 -6.21
N ARG A 126 1.07 -12.90 -5.93
CA ARG A 126 0.99 -11.67 -6.75
C ARG A 126 2.29 -10.88 -6.69
N PHE A 127 2.90 -10.76 -5.52
CA PHE A 127 4.19 -10.07 -5.35
C PHE A 127 5.31 -10.79 -6.12
N PHE A 128 5.53 -12.08 -5.86
CA PHE A 128 6.61 -12.84 -6.50
C PHE A 128 6.43 -12.96 -8.02
N SER A 129 5.18 -12.95 -8.52
CA SER A 129 4.91 -12.96 -9.97
C SER A 129 5.55 -11.77 -10.71
N ARG A 130 5.75 -10.63 -10.04
CA ARG A 130 6.36 -9.43 -10.62
C ARG A 130 7.83 -9.64 -10.97
N PHE A 131 8.52 -10.55 -10.30
CA PHE A 131 9.94 -10.85 -10.52
C PHE A 131 10.20 -11.99 -11.51
N THR A 132 9.14 -12.62 -12.02
CA THR A 132 9.25 -13.62 -13.10
C THR A 132 9.78 -12.97 -14.39
N PRO A 133 10.29 -13.76 -15.37
CA PRO A 133 10.81 -13.21 -16.63
C PRO A 133 9.80 -12.35 -17.42
N THR A 134 8.50 -12.55 -17.23
CA THR A 134 7.42 -11.77 -17.88
C THR A 134 6.85 -10.67 -16.96
N GLY A 135 7.37 -10.55 -15.74
CA GLY A 135 6.91 -9.57 -14.76
C GLY A 135 7.58 -8.21 -14.92
N THR A 136 6.98 -7.18 -14.32
CA THR A 136 7.46 -5.79 -14.40
C THR A 136 8.77 -5.54 -13.64
N HIS A 137 9.19 -6.49 -12.81
CA HIS A 137 10.41 -6.44 -11.99
C HIS A 137 11.42 -7.52 -12.41
N ALA A 138 11.31 -8.07 -13.62
CA ALA A 138 12.21 -9.09 -14.14
C ALA A 138 13.69 -8.65 -13.99
N GLY A 139 14.50 -9.50 -13.35
CA GLY A 139 15.94 -9.25 -13.15
C GLY A 139 16.29 -8.22 -12.07
N ARG A 140 15.31 -7.65 -11.33
CA ARG A 140 15.59 -6.73 -10.21
C ARG A 140 16.16 -7.43 -8.98
N LEU A 141 15.77 -8.68 -8.74
CA LEU A 141 16.30 -9.52 -7.68
C LEU A 141 16.84 -10.83 -8.28
N THR A 142 17.95 -11.30 -7.74
CA THR A 142 18.51 -12.61 -8.05
C THR A 142 17.64 -13.74 -7.49
N GLY A 143 17.82 -14.95 -8.01
CA GLY A 143 17.12 -16.14 -7.47
C GLY A 143 17.43 -16.40 -5.99
N ALA A 144 18.63 -16.06 -5.53
CA ALA A 144 19.02 -16.21 -4.12
C ALA A 144 18.31 -15.19 -3.21
N GLU A 145 18.19 -13.93 -3.64
CA GLU A 145 17.45 -12.89 -2.90
C GLU A 145 15.96 -13.20 -2.84
N LEU A 146 15.37 -13.63 -3.95
CA LEU A 146 13.96 -14.06 -3.98
C LEU A 146 13.71 -15.27 -3.07
N LYS A 147 14.64 -16.24 -3.04
CA LYS A 147 14.56 -17.39 -2.14
C LYS A 147 14.64 -16.95 -0.68
N LEU A 148 15.56 -16.05 -0.33
CA LEU A 148 15.68 -15.52 1.03
C LEU A 148 14.38 -14.86 1.50
N ILE A 149 13.78 -14.00 0.67
CA ILE A 149 12.51 -13.34 0.99
C ILE A 149 11.39 -14.39 1.10
N SER A 150 11.30 -15.34 0.17
CA SER A 150 10.32 -16.43 0.22
C SER A 150 10.39 -17.22 1.51
N GLU A 151 11.59 -17.64 1.92
CA GLU A 151 11.78 -18.43 3.13
C GLU A 151 11.47 -17.61 4.39
N TRP A 152 11.85 -16.33 4.43
CA TRP A 152 11.46 -15.43 5.52
C TRP A 152 9.92 -15.27 5.63
N VAL A 153 9.23 -15.16 4.49
CA VAL A 153 7.77 -15.10 4.46
C VAL A 153 7.13 -16.42 4.90
N ASP A 154 7.69 -17.57 4.49
CA ASP A 154 7.22 -18.91 4.90
C ASP A 154 7.34 -19.16 6.40
N ILE A 155 8.30 -18.53 7.08
CA ILE A 155 8.46 -18.63 8.55
C ILE A 155 7.69 -17.55 9.32
N GLY A 156 6.82 -16.79 8.66
CA GLY A 156 5.91 -15.85 9.32
C GLY A 156 6.26 -14.37 9.19
N ALA A 157 7.29 -14.01 8.42
CA ALA A 157 7.67 -12.63 8.13
C ALA A 157 7.79 -11.73 9.37
N GLN A 158 8.39 -12.25 10.44
CA GLN A 158 8.55 -11.48 11.68
C GLN A 158 9.45 -10.27 11.43
N TYR A 159 9.03 -9.11 11.97
CA TYR A 159 9.83 -7.89 11.90
C TYR A 159 11.08 -7.99 12.78
N TYR A 160 10.93 -8.48 14.01
CA TYR A 160 12.02 -8.85 14.90
C TYR A 160 12.15 -10.36 14.95
N ASN A 161 13.28 -10.91 14.49
CA ASN A 161 13.60 -12.33 14.65
C ASN A 161 14.27 -12.65 16.00
N ASP A 162 14.78 -11.63 16.70
CA ASP A 162 15.28 -11.75 18.07
C ASP A 162 14.18 -11.27 19.04
N PRO A 163 13.63 -12.16 19.89
CA PRO A 163 12.56 -11.79 20.82
C PRO A 163 13.00 -10.78 21.89
N PHE A 164 14.30 -10.58 22.10
CA PHE A 164 14.84 -9.59 23.04
C PHE A 164 15.18 -8.24 22.39
N ALA A 165 15.11 -8.15 21.06
CA ALA A 165 15.29 -6.90 20.32
C ALA A 165 13.97 -6.13 20.10
N ALA A 166 12.82 -6.78 20.34
CA ALA A 166 11.51 -6.13 20.25
C ALA A 166 11.34 -5.08 21.37
N PRO A 167 10.80 -3.89 21.06
CA PRO A 167 10.41 -2.89 22.05
C PRO A 167 9.41 -3.47 23.07
N ALA A 168 9.43 -2.92 24.29
CA ALA A 168 8.44 -3.29 25.31
C ALA A 168 7.07 -2.67 24.95
N ASN A 169 6.02 -3.51 25.00
CA ASN A 169 4.62 -3.12 24.73
C ASN A 169 4.10 -2.01 25.67
#